data_AF-A0A0M8U6H2-F1
#
_entry.id   AF-A0A0M8U6H2-F1
#
_cell.length_a   1.000
_cell.length_b   1.000
_cell.length_c   1.000
_cell.angle_alpha   90.00
_cell.angle_beta   90.00
_cell.angle_gamma   90.00
#
_symmetry.space_group_name_H-M   'P 1'
#
loop_
_entity.id
_entity.type
_entity.pdbx_description
1 polymer ?
#
loop_
_entity_poly.entity_id
_entity_poly.type
_entity_poly.pdbx_seq_one_letter_code
_entity_poly.pdbx_strand_id
1 'polypeptide(L)'
;MREQAARYHLLPLRLFLGVTFVYAGLDKLFDPAFLSASGDGSIGDLMRGVRDTSAIPALVDLSLEAPVGFAVFLAVAEILVGLGTLVGLLSRTAAVGGALISLSLWLTVSWAVSPYYYGNDLIYLMAWTPLILAGAPYLSLDSEIRSRRSRRTA
;
A
#
# COMPACT_ATOMS: atom_id res chain seq x y z
N MET A 1 31.19 5.21 7.66
CA MET A 1 29.85 4.88 8.19
C MET A 1 28.79 5.94 7.88
N ARG A 2 29.00 7.24 8.16
CA ARG A 2 27.99 8.31 7.88
C ARG A 2 27.52 8.37 6.42
N GLU A 3 28.42 8.19 5.45
CA GLU A 3 28.05 8.17 4.01
C GLU A 3 27.20 6.96 3.61
N GLN A 4 27.39 5.79 4.21
CA GLN A 4 26.57 4.60 3.92
C GLN A 4 25.17 4.72 4.52
N ALA A 5 25.06 5.26 5.74
CA ALA A 5 23.77 5.56 6.36
C ALA A 5 22.99 6.60 5.53
N ALA A 6 23.67 7.65 5.03
CA ALA A 6 23.05 8.63 4.13
C ALA A 6 22.60 8.00 2.80
N ARG A 7 23.30 6.98 2.28
CA ARG A 7 22.92 6.30 1.02
C ARG A 7 21.76 5.31 1.17
N TYR A 8 21.60 4.68 2.33
CA TYR A 8 20.65 3.58 2.54
C TYR A 8 19.53 3.88 3.55
N HIS A 9 19.37 5.13 3.97
CA HIS A 9 18.42 5.52 5.03
C HIS A 9 16.96 5.09 4.77
N LEU A 10 16.52 5.01 3.50
CA LEU A 10 15.15 4.57 3.15
C LEU A 10 15.04 3.07 2.84
N LEU A 11 16.14 2.31 2.79
CA LEU A 11 16.07 0.88 2.48
C LEU A 11 15.26 0.09 3.51
N PRO A 12 15.44 0.27 4.84
CA PRO A 12 14.64 -0.45 5.82
C PRO A 12 13.14 -0.17 5.67
N LEU A 13 12.79 1.10 5.47
CA LEU A 13 11.41 1.54 5.26
C LEU A 13 10.81 0.95 3.98
N ARG A 14 11.56 0.96 2.88
CA ARG A 14 11.17 0.39 1.59
C ARG A 14 10.94 -1.12 1.68
N LEU A 15 11.84 -1.84 2.33
CA LEU A 15 11.71 -3.29 2.54
C LEU A 15 10.50 -3.61 3.39
N PHE A 16 10.33 -2.90 4.51
CA PHE A 16 9.19 -3.09 5.40
C PHE A 16 7.87 -2.87 4.65
N LEU A 17 7.66 -1.70 4.04
CA LEU A 17 6.43 -1.39 3.33
C LEU A 17 6.19 -2.33 2.15
N GLY A 18 7.23 -2.59 1.35
CA GLY A 18 7.12 -3.47 0.20
C GLY A 18 6.75 -4.90 0.57
N VAL A 19 7.40 -5.48 1.57
CA VAL A 19 7.09 -6.84 2.06
C VAL A 19 5.71 -6.88 2.70
N THR A 20 5.35 -5.89 3.53
CA THR A 20 4.03 -5.84 4.18
C THR A 20 2.91 -5.78 3.15
N PHE A 21 3.04 -4.97 2.10
CA PHE A 21 2.00 -4.87 1.07
C PHE A 21 1.89 -6.14 0.22
N VAL A 22 3.03 -6.75 -0.16
CA VAL A 22 3.01 -8.06 -0.85
C VAL A 22 2.35 -9.12 0.03
N TYR A 23 2.76 -9.20 1.30
CA TYR A 23 2.19 -10.15 2.24
C TYR A 23 0.68 -9.93 2.42
N ALA A 24 0.26 -8.69 2.67
CA ALA A 24 -1.14 -8.34 2.90
C ALA A 24 -2.04 -8.65 1.70
N GLY A 25 -1.55 -8.44 0.47
CA GLY A 25 -2.32 -8.79 -0.72
C GLY A 25 -2.38 -10.30 -0.95
N LEU A 26 -1.28 -11.04 -0.70
CA LEU A 26 -1.29 -12.50 -0.79
C LEU A 26 -2.21 -13.12 0.27
N ASP A 27 -2.16 -12.62 1.50
CA ASP A 27 -3.03 -13.02 2.60
C ASP A 27 -4.52 -12.89 2.21
N LYS A 28 -4.90 -11.73 1.66
CA LYS A 28 -6.26 -11.50 1.14
C LYS A 28 -6.65 -12.42 -0.01
N LEU A 29 -5.72 -12.75 -0.91
CA LEU A 29 -6.02 -13.62 -2.07
C LEU A 29 -6.14 -15.09 -1.67
N PHE A 30 -5.45 -15.51 -0.62
CA PHE A 30 -5.43 -16.90 -0.17
C PHE A 30 -6.36 -17.18 1.01
N ASP A 31 -7.03 -16.17 1.56
CA ASP A 31 -8.09 -16.33 2.55
C ASP A 31 -9.47 -16.47 1.86
N PRO A 32 -10.04 -17.70 1.80
CA PRO A 32 -11.34 -17.91 1.17
C PRO A 32 -12.49 -17.29 1.96
N ALA A 33 -12.34 -17.10 3.27
CA ALA A 33 -13.36 -16.46 4.09
C ALA A 33 -13.43 -14.97 3.78
N PHE A 34 -12.26 -14.32 3.66
CA PHE A 34 -12.16 -12.92 3.24
C PHE A 34 -12.76 -12.68 1.86
N LEU A 35 -12.50 -13.56 0.88
CA LEU A 35 -13.03 -13.47 -0.49
C LEU A 35 -14.50 -13.92 -0.63
N SER A 36 -15.35 -13.54 0.32
CA SER A 36 -16.79 -13.77 0.29
C SER A 36 -17.58 -12.46 0.39
N ALA A 37 -18.79 -12.43 -0.19
CA ALA A 37 -19.71 -11.30 -0.03
C ALA A 37 -20.46 -11.33 1.34
N SER A 38 -20.47 -12.48 2.00
CA SER A 38 -21.14 -12.69 3.28
C SER A 38 -20.54 -13.85 4.07
N GLY A 39 -20.68 -13.84 5.38
CA GLY A 39 -20.11 -14.80 6.31
C GLY A 39 -19.07 -14.14 7.23
N ASP A 40 -18.84 -14.76 8.38
CA ASP A 40 -17.88 -14.28 9.35
C ASP A 40 -16.48 -14.15 8.73
N GLY A 41 -15.85 -12.99 8.89
CA GLY A 41 -14.55 -12.67 8.29
C GLY A 41 -14.58 -12.23 6.83
N SER A 42 -15.75 -12.19 6.20
CA SER A 42 -15.89 -11.79 4.80
C SER A 42 -15.67 -10.30 4.57
N ILE A 43 -15.15 -9.92 3.40
CA ILE A 43 -15.01 -8.51 3.01
C ILE A 43 -16.37 -7.81 2.99
N GLY A 44 -17.44 -8.51 2.59
CA GLY A 44 -18.77 -7.92 2.55
C GLY A 44 -19.32 -7.58 3.94
N ASP A 45 -19.13 -8.47 4.93
CA ASP A 45 -19.48 -8.19 6.32
C ASP A 45 -18.60 -7.09 6.92
N LEU A 46 -17.30 -7.13 6.65
CA LEU A 46 -16.37 -6.09 7.07
C LEU A 46 -16.80 -4.71 6.57
N MET A 47 -17.07 -4.58 5.25
CA MET A 47 -17.50 -3.32 4.64
C MET A 47 -18.85 -2.85 5.21
N ARG A 48 -19.83 -3.74 5.38
CA ARG A 48 -21.11 -3.40 6.01
C ARG A 48 -20.95 -2.92 7.45
N GLY A 49 -20.02 -3.52 8.20
CA GLY A 49 -19.72 -3.15 9.58
C GLY A 49 -19.07 -1.77 9.72
N VAL A 50 -18.25 -1.34 8.76
CA VAL A 50 -17.56 -0.04 8.81
C VAL A 50 -18.30 1.08 8.07
N ARG A 51 -19.36 0.77 7.32
CA ARG A 51 -20.10 1.72 6.48
C ARG A 51 -20.52 2.99 7.24
N ASP A 52 -21.24 2.83 8.34
CA ASP A 52 -21.84 3.96 9.08
C ASP A 52 -20.84 4.67 10.00
N THR A 53 -19.64 4.11 10.16
CA THR A 53 -18.56 4.69 10.97
C THR A 53 -17.41 5.24 10.13
N SER A 54 -17.41 4.99 8.82
CA SER A 54 -16.43 5.50 7.88
C SER A 54 -16.53 7.02 7.68
N ALA A 55 -15.41 7.66 7.32
CA ALA A 55 -15.38 9.07 6.95
C ALA A 55 -16.12 9.32 5.63
N ILE A 56 -16.03 8.35 4.71
CA ILE A 56 -16.61 8.44 3.37
C ILE A 56 -17.44 7.17 3.09
N PRO A 57 -18.71 7.13 3.54
CA PRO A 57 -19.59 5.98 3.31
C PRO A 57 -19.76 5.64 1.83
N ALA A 58 -19.70 6.63 0.93
CA ALA A 58 -19.79 6.41 -0.51
C ALA A 58 -18.67 5.52 -1.08
N LEU A 59 -17.46 5.53 -0.50
CA LEU A 59 -16.39 4.61 -0.90
C LEU A 59 -16.67 3.18 -0.46
N VAL A 60 -17.33 3.03 0.69
CA VAL A 60 -17.78 1.73 1.20
C VAL A 60 -18.97 1.22 0.39
N ASP A 61 -19.90 2.10 0.01
CA ASP A 61 -21.02 1.72 -0.87
C ASP A 61 -20.52 1.22 -2.22
N LEU A 62 -19.51 1.87 -2.80
CA LEU A 62 -18.87 1.42 -4.04
C LEU A 62 -18.20 0.05 -3.89
N SER A 63 -17.53 -0.22 -2.76
CA SER A 63 -16.95 -1.54 -2.52
C SER A 63 -18.03 -2.61 -2.33
N LEU A 64 -19.20 -2.24 -1.81
CA LEU A 64 -20.34 -3.14 -1.60
C LEU A 64 -21.09 -3.52 -2.89
N GLU A 65 -20.93 -2.78 -3.98
CA GLU A 65 -21.50 -3.16 -5.28
C GLU A 65 -20.91 -4.47 -5.81
N ALA A 66 -19.62 -4.70 -5.57
CA ALA A 66 -18.92 -5.93 -5.93
C ALA A 66 -17.84 -6.27 -4.89
N PRO A 67 -18.21 -6.79 -3.69
CA PRO A 67 -17.29 -6.93 -2.56
C PRO A 67 -16.08 -7.81 -2.87
N VAL A 68 -16.31 -8.95 -3.52
CA VAL A 68 -15.23 -9.88 -3.90
C VAL A 68 -14.36 -9.28 -4.99
N GLY A 69 -14.96 -8.59 -5.97
CA GLY A 69 -14.20 -7.89 -7.02
C GLY A 69 -13.32 -6.79 -6.46
N PHE A 70 -13.84 -6.02 -5.50
CA PHE A 70 -13.09 -5.00 -4.77
C PHE A 70 -11.96 -5.61 -3.95
N ALA A 71 -12.21 -6.70 -3.21
CA ALA A 71 -11.17 -7.40 -2.45
C ALA A 71 -10.02 -7.88 -3.34
N VAL A 72 -10.34 -8.51 -4.48
CA VAL A 72 -9.34 -8.96 -5.45
C VAL A 72 -8.59 -7.78 -6.04
N PHE A 73 -9.28 -6.71 -6.43
CA PHE A 73 -8.64 -5.49 -6.94
C PHE A 73 -7.66 -4.90 -5.93
N LEU A 74 -8.10 -4.72 -4.69
CA LEU A 74 -7.29 -4.19 -3.60
C LEU A 74 -6.06 -5.07 -3.35
N ALA A 75 -6.24 -6.38 -3.26
CA ALA A 75 -5.16 -7.32 -3.01
C ALA A 75 -4.12 -7.34 -4.14
N VAL A 76 -4.56 -7.30 -5.40
CA VAL A 76 -3.67 -7.18 -6.56
C VAL A 76 -2.94 -5.84 -6.56
N ALA A 77 -3.63 -4.74 -6.25
CA ALA A 77 -3.03 -3.41 -6.16
C ALA A 77 -1.94 -3.37 -5.06
N GLU A 78 -2.20 -3.96 -3.89
CA GLU A 78 -1.23 -4.08 -2.81
C GLU A 78 0.01 -4.87 -3.25
N ILE A 79 -0.16 -6.01 -3.92
CA ILE A 79 0.96 -6.81 -4.43
C ILE A 79 1.77 -6.01 -5.46
N LEU A 80 1.12 -5.37 -6.43
CA LEU A 80 1.79 -4.60 -7.48
C LEU A 80 2.56 -3.41 -6.88
N VAL A 81 1.96 -2.70 -5.93
CA VAL A 81 2.62 -1.62 -5.19
C VAL A 81 3.81 -2.17 -4.42
N GLY A 82 3.63 -3.23 -3.64
CA GLY A 82 4.69 -3.82 -2.83
C GLY A 82 5.87 -4.30 -3.68
N LEU A 83 5.61 -5.02 -4.77
CA LEU A 83 6.64 -5.45 -5.72
C LEU A 83 7.30 -4.27 -6.44
N GLY A 84 6.52 -3.28 -6.89
CA GLY A 84 7.06 -2.07 -7.53
C GLY A 84 7.98 -1.29 -6.59
N THR A 85 7.59 -1.19 -5.32
CA THR A 85 8.41 -0.62 -4.26
C THR A 85 9.67 -1.46 -4.02
N LEU A 86 9.58 -2.79 -3.91
CA LEU A 86 10.74 -3.66 -3.66
C LEU A 86 11.72 -3.68 -4.83
N VAL A 87 11.26 -3.73 -6.07
CA VAL A 87 12.10 -3.72 -7.28
C VAL A 87 12.68 -2.33 -7.54
N GLY A 88 11.96 -1.27 -7.15
CA GLY A 88 12.40 0.12 -7.35
C GLY A 88 12.30 0.56 -8.81
N LEU A 89 11.30 0.04 -9.53
CA LEU A 89 10.91 0.51 -10.85
C LEU A 89 9.67 1.39 -10.67
N LEU A 90 9.67 2.62 -11.19
CA LEU A 90 8.60 3.59 -10.95
C LEU A 90 8.31 3.81 -9.46
N SER A 91 9.38 3.84 -8.66
CA SER A 91 9.33 3.84 -7.19
C SER A 91 8.41 4.91 -6.60
N ARG A 92 8.37 6.10 -7.20
CA ARG A 92 7.47 7.18 -6.79
C ARG A 92 6.01 6.85 -7.08
N THR A 93 5.71 6.31 -8.25
CA THR A 93 4.35 5.91 -8.63
C THR A 93 3.84 4.79 -7.73
N ALA A 94 4.69 3.79 -7.44
CA ALA A 94 4.37 2.73 -6.48
C ALA A 94 4.11 3.30 -5.08
N ALA A 95 4.95 4.23 -4.60
CA ALA A 95 4.76 4.86 -3.30
C ALA A 95 3.49 5.71 -3.23
N VAL A 96 3.12 6.42 -4.31
CA VAL A 96 1.84 7.13 -4.40
C VAL A 96 0.67 6.13 -4.38
N GLY A 97 0.77 5.02 -5.10
CA GLY A 97 -0.23 3.95 -5.05
C GLY A 97 -0.42 3.40 -3.63
N GLY A 98 0.68 3.10 -2.93
CA GLY A 98 0.65 2.65 -1.53
C GLY A 98 0.02 3.67 -0.60
N ALA A 99 0.37 4.95 -0.74
CA ALA A 99 -0.26 6.03 0.02
C ALA A 99 -1.75 6.14 -0.27
N LEU A 100 -2.20 6.03 -1.52
CA LEU A 100 -3.62 6.09 -1.87
C LEU A 100 -4.40 4.90 -1.31
N ILE A 101 -3.82 3.70 -1.32
CA ILE A 101 -4.42 2.51 -0.69
C ILE A 101 -4.55 2.74 0.81
N SER A 102 -3.46 3.12 1.50
CA SER A 102 -3.48 3.40 2.94
C SER A 102 -4.45 4.53 3.31
N LEU A 103 -4.53 5.59 2.50
CA LEU A 103 -5.49 6.67 2.70
C LEU A 103 -6.93 6.17 2.58
N SER A 104 -7.21 5.36 1.56
CA SER A 104 -8.55 4.81 1.34
C SER A 104 -8.97 3.94 2.51
N LEU A 105 -8.11 2.99 2.92
CA LEU A 105 -8.35 2.13 4.08
C LEU A 105 -8.49 2.90 5.38
N TRP A 106 -7.69 3.94 5.57
CA TRP A 106 -7.83 4.80 6.75
C TRP A 106 -9.19 5.51 6.79
N LEU A 107 -9.65 6.05 5.66
CA LEU A 107 -10.92 6.77 5.59
C LEU A 107 -12.13 5.83 5.68
N THR A 108 -11.98 4.55 5.30
CA THR A 108 -13.09 3.59 5.30
C THR A 108 -13.09 2.68 6.52
N VAL A 109 -11.98 2.00 6.81
CA VAL A 109 -11.91 0.91 7.80
C VAL A 109 -11.48 1.42 9.17
N SER A 110 -10.38 2.16 9.24
CA SER A 110 -9.78 2.53 10.53
C SER A 110 -10.11 3.94 11.01
N TRP A 111 -10.96 4.68 10.30
CA TRP A 111 -11.35 6.07 10.66
C TRP A 111 -11.93 6.17 12.07
N ALA A 112 -12.84 5.25 12.41
CA ALA A 112 -13.53 5.23 13.69
C ALA A 112 -12.71 4.63 14.84
N VAL A 113 -11.50 4.12 14.55
CA VAL A 113 -10.63 3.54 15.57
C VAL A 113 -10.16 4.65 16.51
N SER A 114 -10.56 4.57 17.78
CA SER A 114 -10.20 5.52 18.80
C SER A 114 -9.53 4.82 19.98
N PRO A 115 -8.34 5.30 20.42
CA PRO A 115 -7.56 6.40 19.84
C PRO A 115 -6.94 6.08 18.47
N TYR A 116 -6.69 7.11 17.66
CA TYR A 116 -6.25 6.95 16.26
C TYR A 116 -4.98 6.12 16.05
N TYR A 117 -4.09 6.07 17.05
CA TYR A 117 -2.81 5.35 16.97
C TYR A 117 -2.96 3.83 17.10
N TYR A 118 -4.16 3.32 17.37
CA TYR A 118 -4.46 1.88 17.25
C TYR A 118 -4.73 1.45 15.80
N GLY A 119 -5.00 2.39 14.89
CA GLY A 119 -5.10 2.13 13.46
C GLY A 119 -3.71 2.07 12.80
N ASN A 120 -3.48 1.05 11.98
CA ASN A 120 -2.25 0.87 11.21
C ASN A 120 -2.22 1.74 9.94
N ASP A 121 -3.37 1.96 9.29
CA ASP A 121 -3.46 2.60 7.97
C ASP A 121 -2.89 4.02 7.94
N LEU A 122 -3.15 4.83 8.97
CA LEU A 122 -2.61 6.19 9.07
C LEU A 122 -1.09 6.18 9.16
N ILE A 123 -0.51 5.24 9.92
CA ILE A 123 0.94 5.09 10.06
C ILE A 123 1.53 4.68 8.71
N TYR A 124 0.91 3.73 8.00
CA TYR A 124 1.35 3.35 6.66
C TYR A 124 1.27 4.50 5.66
N LEU A 125 0.19 5.29 5.67
CA LEU A 125 0.05 6.49 4.86
C LEU A 125 1.23 7.45 5.09
N MET A 126 1.54 7.73 6.36
CA MET A 126 2.68 8.60 6.70
C MET A 126 4.02 7.98 6.29
N ALA A 127 4.17 6.66 6.43
CA ALA A 127 5.37 5.91 6.08
C ALA A 127 5.66 5.92 4.56
N TRP A 128 4.66 6.10 3.70
CA TRP A 128 4.86 6.28 2.26
C TRP A 128 5.42 7.65 1.88
N THR A 129 5.19 8.69 2.69
CA THR A 129 5.56 10.07 2.35
C THR A 129 7.06 10.28 2.08
N PRO A 130 8.02 9.69 2.84
CA PRO A 130 9.44 9.85 2.53
C PRO A 130 9.82 9.21 1.19
N LEU A 131 9.19 8.10 0.83
CA LEU A 131 9.41 7.42 -0.46
C LEU A 131 8.82 8.20 -1.64
N ILE A 132 7.70 8.89 -1.44
CA ILE A 132 7.12 9.81 -2.44
C ILE A 132 8.08 10.99 -2.68
N LEU A 133 8.54 11.63 -1.60
CA LEU A 133 9.39 12.83 -1.66
C LEU A 133 10.79 12.51 -2.20
N ALA A 134 11.45 11.49 -1.66
CA ALA A 134 12.82 11.13 -2.03
C ALA A 134 12.89 10.28 -3.31
N GLY A 135 11.84 9.53 -3.66
CA GLY A 135 11.92 8.41 -4.61
C GLY A 135 12.69 7.21 -4.06
N ALA A 136 12.98 6.18 -4.87
CA ALA A 136 13.87 5.09 -4.44
C ALA A 136 15.36 5.50 -4.55
N PRO A 137 16.07 5.64 -3.42
CA PRO A 137 17.50 5.94 -3.43
C PRO A 137 18.30 4.64 -3.53
N TYR A 138 19.03 4.47 -4.64
CA TYR A 138 19.99 3.40 -4.94
C TYR A 138 19.43 1.95 -4.87
N LEU A 139 20.04 1.02 -5.61
CA LEU A 139 19.50 -0.35 -5.82
C LEU A 139 18.05 -0.34 -6.33
N SER A 140 17.77 0.57 -7.26
CA SER A 140 16.48 0.71 -7.93
C SER A 140 16.73 0.60 -9.43
N LEU A 141 15.88 -0.13 -10.17
CA LEU A 141 15.99 -0.21 -11.63
C LEU A 141 15.92 1.21 -12.26
N ASP A 142 15.20 2.13 -11.63
CA ASP A 142 15.17 3.55 -12.01
C ASP A 142 16.58 4.20 -12.01
N SER A 143 17.45 3.83 -11.07
CA SER A 143 18.83 4.35 -11.00
C SER A 143 19.73 3.75 -12.09
N GLU A 144 19.52 2.49 -12.44
CA GLU A 144 20.28 1.79 -13.49
C GLU A 144 19.87 2.26 -14.90
N ILE A 145 18.57 2.53 -15.14
CA ILE A 145 18.10 3.10 -16.40
C ILE A 145 18.66 4.52 -16.60
N ARG A 146 18.74 5.31 -15.52
CA ARG A 146 19.29 6.68 -15.55
C ARG A 146 20.80 6.70 -15.79
N SER A 147 21.55 5.80 -15.15
CA SER A 147 22.99 5.66 -15.36
C SER A 147 23.30 5.24 -16.81
N ARG A 148 22.51 4.33 -17.38
CA ARG A 148 22.66 3.88 -18.77
C ARG A 148 22.32 4.96 -19.80
N ARG A 149 21.29 5.77 -19.56
CA ARG A 149 20.96 6.91 -20.45
C ARG A 149 22.05 7.98 -20.42
N SER A 150 22.55 8.35 -19.24
CA SER A 150 23.63 9.32 -19.07
C SER A 150 24.91 8.92 -19.81
N ARG A 151 25.29 7.63 -19.75
CA ARG A 151 26.46 7.08 -20.48
C ARG A 151 26.29 6.99 -21.99
N ARG A 152 25.07 7.09 -22.53
CA ARG A 152 24.79 7.00 -23.96
C ARG A 152 24.79 8.37 -24.66
N THR A 153 24.69 9.44 -23.86
CA THR A 153 24.69 10.84 -24.30
C THR A 153 26.02 11.56 -24.05
N ALA A 154 26.97 10.90 -23.40
CA ALA A 154 28.36 11.36 -23.24
C ALA A 154 29.24 10.64 -24.27
#